data_AF-A0A0N4TAF3-F1
#
_entry.id   AF-A0A0N4TAF3-F1
#
_cell.length_a   1.000
_cell.length_b   1.000
_cell.length_c   1.000
_cell.angle_alpha   90.00
_cell.angle_beta   90.00
_cell.angle_gamma   90.00
#
_symmetry.space_group_name_H-M   'P 1'
#
loop_
_entity.id
_entity.type
_entity.pdbx_description
1 polymer ?
#
loop_
_entity_poly.entity_id
_entity_poly.type
_entity_poly.pdbx_seq_one_letter_code
_entity_poly.pdbx_strand_id
1 'polypeptide(L)'
;MAVPAIRLSSGIKMPIIGLGMWLSKPGEAAESVRYALNNGYRLIDTAACYFNEQDLGKVLDEEYIKPGKLKREDVFITTKLWCTHNRAKEVEGQLCQSLEKLRTNYADLYLIHMPTSFDHEMKKPDTSDSLEKLWTGMEGVFKKGLTKAIGVSNFSINQIERVQKSASTKIHNVQVECHLYFPQFELHEVCKKHGISLT
;
A
#
# COMPACT_ATOMS: atom_id res chain seq x y z
N MET A 1 -22.16 -9.06 9.29
CA MET A 1 -21.02 -9.50 10.13
C MET A 1 -19.83 -8.62 9.81
N ALA A 2 -19.08 -8.13 10.79
CA ALA A 2 -17.90 -7.32 10.53
C ALA A 2 -16.80 -8.19 9.88
N VAL A 3 -16.13 -7.68 8.84
CA VAL A 3 -14.99 -8.36 8.21
C VAL A 3 -13.90 -8.55 9.27
N PRO A 4 -13.37 -9.77 9.47
CA PRO A 4 -12.29 -9.97 10.43
C PRO A 4 -11.10 -9.06 10.08
N ALA A 5 -10.40 -8.59 11.10
CA ALA A 5 -9.30 -7.65 10.94
C ALA A 5 -8.16 -7.99 11.88
N ILE A 6 -6.93 -7.73 11.44
CA ILE A 6 -5.73 -7.77 12.28
C ILE A 6 -5.34 -6.36 12.70
N ARG A 7 -4.67 -6.23 13.85
CA ARG A 7 -4.07 -4.96 14.28
C ARG A 7 -2.64 -4.90 13.77
N LEU A 8 -2.34 -3.90 12.95
CA LEU A 8 -0.97 -3.62 12.51
C LEU A 8 -0.14 -3.07 13.68
N SER A 9 1.18 -3.17 13.58
CA SER A 9 2.09 -2.59 14.58
C SER A 9 2.01 -1.06 14.65
N SER A 10 1.45 -0.38 13.65
CA SER A 10 1.10 1.06 13.71
C SER A 10 -0.13 1.35 14.59
N GLY A 11 -0.88 0.31 14.98
CA GLY A 11 -2.07 0.38 15.82
C GLY A 11 -3.40 0.44 15.07
N ILE A 12 -3.40 0.61 13.75
CA ILE A 12 -4.63 0.57 12.95
C ILE A 12 -5.12 -0.88 12.73
N LYS A 13 -6.41 -1.04 12.43
CA LYS A 13 -7.01 -2.33 12.06
C LYS A 13 -7.02 -2.47 10.54
N MET A 14 -6.50 -3.58 10.03
CA MET A 14 -6.50 -3.92 8.61
C MET A 14 -7.41 -5.14 8.39
N PRO A 15 -8.46 -5.05 7.54
CA PRO A 15 -9.26 -6.20 7.15
C PRO A 15 -8.40 -7.32 6.55
N ILE A 16 -8.71 -8.58 6.87
CA ILE A 16 -7.89 -9.72 6.39
C ILE A 16 -8.23 -10.15 4.95
N ILE A 17 -9.33 -9.65 4.40
CA ILE A 17 -9.77 -9.90 3.03
C ILE A 17 -10.01 -8.54 2.37
N GLY A 18 -9.48 -8.38 1.16
CA GLY A 18 -9.64 -7.18 0.35
C GLY A 18 -9.75 -7.48 -1.14
N LEU A 19 -10.11 -6.45 -1.90
CA LEU A 19 -10.14 -6.48 -3.36
C LEU A 19 -8.81 -5.95 -3.92
N GLY A 20 -8.12 -6.74 -4.75
CA GLY A 20 -7.00 -6.26 -5.55
C GLY A 20 -7.46 -5.65 -6.88
N MET A 21 -6.86 -4.53 -7.28
CA MET A 21 -7.23 -3.77 -8.50
C MET A 21 -6.27 -3.96 -9.68
N TRP A 22 -5.25 -4.80 -9.55
CA TRP A 22 -4.28 -5.00 -10.63
C TRP A 22 -4.93 -5.65 -11.86
N LEU A 23 -4.56 -5.19 -13.05
CA LEU A 23 -5.03 -5.68 -14.36
C LEU A 23 -6.52 -5.51 -14.68
N SER A 24 -7.28 -4.72 -13.89
CA SER A 24 -8.64 -4.37 -14.29
C SER A 24 -8.64 -3.62 -15.63
N LYS A 25 -9.48 -4.05 -16.57
CA LYS A 25 -9.64 -3.33 -17.84
C LYS A 25 -10.34 -1.98 -17.61
N PRO A 26 -10.26 -1.05 -18.58
CA PRO A 26 -11.00 0.21 -18.49
C PRO A 26 -12.49 -0.04 -18.16
N GLY A 27 -12.97 0.59 -17.08
CA GLY A 27 -14.35 0.43 -16.59
C GLY A 27 -14.58 -0.72 -15.61
N GLU A 28 -13.80 -1.80 -15.64
CA GLU A 28 -13.98 -2.95 -14.73
C GLU A 28 -13.57 -2.64 -13.29
N ALA A 29 -12.59 -1.74 -13.10
CA ALA A 29 -12.12 -1.33 -11.78
C ALA A 29 -13.25 -0.73 -10.93
N ALA A 30 -14.02 0.20 -11.52
CA ALA A 30 -15.14 0.85 -10.84
C ALA A 30 -16.25 -0.14 -10.45
N GLU A 31 -16.61 -1.06 -11.37
CA GLU A 31 -17.62 -2.09 -11.09
C GLU A 31 -17.15 -3.07 -10.00
N SER A 32 -15.87 -3.47 -10.03
CA SER A 32 -15.31 -4.36 -9.02
C SER A 32 -15.33 -3.72 -7.64
N VAL A 33 -14.99 -2.42 -7.55
CA VAL A 33 -15.09 -1.66 -6.29
C VAL A 33 -16.53 -1.59 -5.80
N ARG A 34 -17.50 -1.24 -6.67
CA ARG A 34 -18.93 -1.21 -6.32
C ARG A 34 -19.38 -2.57 -5.78
N TYR A 35 -19.07 -3.63 -6.51
CA TYR A 35 -19.44 -5.00 -6.14
C TYR A 35 -18.84 -5.38 -4.78
N ALA A 36 -17.56 -5.13 -4.58
CA ALA A 36 -16.87 -5.47 -3.34
C ALA A 36 -17.47 -4.70 -2.14
N LEU A 37 -17.65 -3.39 -2.24
CA LEU A 37 -18.21 -2.56 -1.15
C LEU A 37 -19.64 -2.99 -0.79
N ASN A 38 -20.48 -3.28 -1.80
CA ASN A 38 -21.85 -3.76 -1.61
C ASN A 38 -21.90 -5.16 -0.97
N ASN A 39 -20.88 -5.98 -1.19
CA ASN A 39 -20.74 -7.30 -0.58
C ASN A 39 -19.89 -7.30 0.71
N GLY A 40 -19.69 -6.13 1.32
CA GLY A 40 -19.11 -6.01 2.65
C GLY A 40 -17.58 -5.92 2.70
N TYR A 41 -16.87 -5.91 1.57
CA TYR A 41 -15.43 -5.67 1.58
C TYR A 41 -15.13 -4.27 2.12
N ARG A 42 -14.06 -4.17 2.90
CA ARG A 42 -13.59 -2.91 3.50
C ARG A 42 -12.09 -2.70 3.33
N LEU A 43 -11.42 -3.50 2.49
CA LEU A 43 -10.04 -3.26 2.07
C LEU A 43 -9.99 -3.25 0.55
N ILE A 44 -9.41 -2.21 -0.04
CA ILE A 44 -9.11 -2.12 -1.46
C ILE A 44 -7.60 -1.91 -1.63
N ASP A 45 -6.96 -2.80 -2.38
CA ASP A 45 -5.54 -2.75 -2.72
C ASP A 45 -5.36 -2.22 -4.15
N THR A 46 -4.69 -1.07 -4.24
CA THR A 46 -4.34 -0.43 -5.51
C THR A 46 -2.85 -0.05 -5.54
N ALA A 47 -2.40 0.64 -6.59
CA ALA A 47 -1.06 1.16 -6.73
C ALA A 47 -1.01 2.25 -7.80
N ALA A 48 -0.05 3.17 -7.70
CA ALA A 48 0.16 4.21 -8.70
C ALA A 48 0.35 3.64 -10.13
N CYS A 49 1.02 2.49 -10.25
CA CYS A 49 1.29 1.86 -11.55
C CYS A 49 0.13 1.03 -12.12
N TYR A 50 -1.01 0.92 -11.42
CA TYR A 50 -2.20 0.26 -11.96
C TYR A 50 -3.02 1.21 -12.84
N PHE A 51 -2.76 2.52 -12.76
CA PHE A 51 -3.42 3.57 -13.56
C PHE A 51 -4.95 3.62 -13.40
N ASN A 52 -5.48 3.11 -12.29
CA ASN A 52 -6.91 3.05 -12.02
C ASN A 52 -7.31 3.56 -10.61
N GLU A 53 -6.40 4.23 -9.89
CA GLU A 53 -6.70 4.84 -8.58
C GLU A 53 -7.86 5.86 -8.66
N GLN A 54 -7.97 6.57 -9.78
CA GLN A 54 -9.05 7.52 -10.01
C GLN A 54 -10.44 6.88 -10.10
N ASP A 55 -10.51 5.60 -10.49
CA ASP A 55 -11.79 4.89 -10.57
C ASP A 55 -12.27 4.55 -9.16
N LEU A 56 -11.38 4.08 -8.29
CA LEU A 56 -11.67 3.89 -6.86
C LEU A 56 -12.06 5.22 -6.20
N GLY A 57 -11.27 6.27 -6.41
CA GLY A 57 -11.54 7.57 -5.80
C GLY A 57 -12.90 8.16 -6.18
N LYS A 58 -13.26 8.08 -7.47
CA LYS A 58 -14.58 8.52 -7.97
C LYS A 58 -15.72 7.72 -7.35
N VAL A 59 -15.66 6.40 -7.43
CA VAL A 59 -16.72 5.51 -6.91
C VAL A 59 -16.90 5.73 -5.40
N LEU A 60 -15.80 5.71 -4.64
CA LEU A 60 -15.86 5.86 -3.19
C LEU A 60 -16.45 7.21 -2.80
N ASP A 61 -15.92 8.32 -3.33
CA ASP A 61 -16.36 9.67 -3.00
C ASP A 61 -17.82 9.94 -3.42
N GLU A 62 -18.15 9.70 -4.69
CA GLU A 62 -19.45 10.11 -5.26
C GLU A 62 -20.59 9.18 -4.86
N GLU A 63 -20.35 7.88 -4.74
CA GLU A 63 -21.41 6.89 -4.57
C GLU A 63 -21.57 6.38 -3.13
N TYR A 64 -20.53 6.47 -2.31
CA TYR A 64 -20.52 5.93 -0.95
C TYR A 64 -20.33 7.00 0.14
N ILE A 65 -19.34 7.88 0.01
CA ILE A 65 -19.04 8.89 1.04
C ILE A 65 -20.02 10.07 1.00
N LYS A 66 -20.15 10.79 -0.13
CA LYS A 66 -21.06 11.94 -0.26
C LYS A 66 -22.52 11.60 0.05
N PRO A 67 -23.07 10.45 -0.40
CA PRO A 67 -24.43 10.05 -0.05
C PRO A 67 -24.58 9.51 1.38
N GLY A 68 -23.49 9.42 2.16
CA GLY A 68 -23.51 8.97 3.55
C GLY A 68 -23.68 7.47 3.76
N LYS A 69 -23.41 6.63 2.74
CA LYS A 69 -23.49 5.16 2.86
C LYS A 69 -22.32 4.57 3.65
N LEU A 70 -21.15 5.21 3.56
CA LEU A 70 -19.94 4.87 4.29
C LEU A 70 -19.22 6.15 4.72
N LYS A 71 -18.37 6.05 5.72
CA LYS A 71 -17.37 7.06 6.06
C LYS A 71 -16.02 6.67 5.47
N ARG A 72 -15.11 7.64 5.30
CA ARG A 72 -13.77 7.35 4.75
C ARG A 72 -13.02 6.35 5.63
N GLU A 73 -13.15 6.48 6.95
CA GLU A 73 -12.56 5.57 7.93
C GLU A 73 -13.15 4.15 7.93
N ASP A 74 -14.26 3.91 7.22
CA ASP A 74 -14.82 2.55 7.09
C ASP A 74 -14.07 1.72 6.04
N VAL A 75 -13.32 2.35 5.12
CA VAL A 75 -12.65 1.67 4.00
C VAL A 75 -11.14 1.79 4.15
N PHE A 76 -10.43 0.67 4.23
CA PHE A 76 -8.99 0.59 4.25
C PHE A 76 -8.43 0.64 2.81
N ILE A 77 -7.64 1.67 2.48
CA ILE A 77 -7.03 1.82 1.16
C ILE A 77 -5.53 1.58 1.25
N THR A 78 -5.04 0.59 0.50
CA THR A 78 -3.61 0.38 0.25
C THR A 78 -3.23 0.98 -1.10
N THR A 79 -2.18 1.79 -1.16
CA THR A 79 -1.52 2.17 -2.43
C THR A 79 -0.01 2.01 -2.33
N LYS A 80 0.71 2.14 -3.45
CA LYS A 80 2.12 1.75 -3.56
C LYS A 80 2.93 2.76 -4.36
N LEU A 81 4.11 3.08 -3.82
CA LEU A 81 5.18 3.85 -4.46
C LEU A 81 5.78 3.04 -5.61
N TRP A 82 5.71 3.55 -6.83
CA TRP A 82 6.28 2.89 -8.00
C TRP A 82 7.79 3.08 -8.10
N CYS A 83 8.49 2.11 -8.69
CA CYS A 83 9.95 2.09 -8.76
C CYS A 83 10.58 3.27 -9.52
N THR A 84 9.81 3.99 -10.34
CA THR A 84 10.28 5.25 -10.95
C THR A 84 10.37 6.42 -9.97
N HIS A 85 9.92 6.26 -8.73
CA HIS A 85 9.89 7.31 -7.70
C HIS A 85 10.58 6.86 -6.40
N ASN A 86 11.39 5.81 -6.46
CA ASN A 86 12.13 5.26 -5.32
C ASN A 86 13.36 6.13 -4.94
N ARG A 87 13.11 7.42 -4.63
CA ARG A 87 14.03 8.33 -3.94
C ARG A 87 13.31 9.00 -2.80
N ALA A 88 14.00 9.21 -1.69
CA ALA A 88 13.43 9.76 -0.46
C ALA A 88 12.65 11.07 -0.69
N LYS A 89 13.17 11.94 -1.58
CA LYS A 89 12.56 13.23 -1.94
C LYS A 89 11.30 13.12 -2.81
N GLU A 90 11.11 12.00 -3.52
CA GLU A 90 10.01 11.81 -4.46
C GLU A 90 8.83 11.05 -3.83
N VAL A 91 9.04 10.39 -2.70
CA VAL A 91 8.03 9.57 -1.99
C VAL A 91 6.74 10.37 -1.73
N GLU A 92 6.87 11.55 -1.15
CA GLU A 92 5.72 12.39 -0.81
C GLU A 92 5.00 12.90 -2.04
N GLY A 93 5.75 13.31 -3.08
CA GLY A 93 5.17 13.81 -4.32
C GLY A 93 4.29 12.76 -4.99
N GLN A 94 4.76 11.51 -5.09
CA GLN A 94 3.96 10.45 -5.69
C GLN A 94 2.76 10.07 -4.81
N LEU A 95 2.92 9.99 -3.49
CA LEU A 95 1.79 9.72 -2.59
C LEU A 95 0.71 10.79 -2.74
N CYS A 96 1.06 12.08 -2.76
CA CYS A 96 0.10 13.17 -2.96
C CYS A 96 -0.67 13.05 -4.28
N GLN A 97 -0.02 12.65 -5.37
CA GLN A 97 -0.71 12.39 -6.65
C GLN A 97 -1.70 11.23 -6.54
N SER A 98 -1.33 10.14 -5.86
CA SER A 98 -2.24 9.03 -5.58
C SER A 98 -3.43 9.47 -4.73
N LEU A 99 -3.19 10.25 -3.66
CA LEU A 99 -4.24 10.79 -2.79
C LEU A 99 -5.23 11.69 -3.52
N GLU A 100 -4.76 12.51 -4.46
CA GLU A 100 -5.62 13.32 -5.34
C GLU A 100 -6.53 12.44 -6.21
N LYS A 101 -5.97 11.42 -6.87
CA LYS A 101 -6.75 10.46 -7.68
C LYS A 101 -7.77 9.70 -6.82
N LEU A 102 -7.35 9.28 -5.63
CA LEU A 102 -8.18 8.59 -4.64
C LEU A 102 -9.21 9.52 -3.96
N ARG A 103 -9.12 10.83 -4.17
CA ARG A 103 -9.99 11.86 -3.57
C ARG A 103 -10.05 11.76 -2.05
N THR A 104 -8.89 11.57 -1.43
CA THR A 104 -8.78 11.46 0.03
C THR A 104 -7.50 12.11 0.54
N ASN A 105 -7.47 12.45 1.83
CA ASN A 105 -6.32 13.13 2.44
C ASN A 105 -5.28 12.14 3.02
N TYR A 106 -5.59 10.83 3.05
CA TYR A 106 -4.67 9.81 3.53
C TYR A 106 -4.91 8.43 2.91
N ALA A 107 -3.86 7.63 2.84
CA ALA A 107 -3.93 6.19 2.58
C ALA A 107 -3.81 5.42 3.91
N ASP A 108 -4.50 4.31 4.07
CA ASP A 108 -4.39 3.50 5.29
C ASP A 108 -3.05 2.76 5.33
N LEU A 109 -2.59 2.29 4.17
CA LEU A 109 -1.28 1.66 4.00
C LEU A 109 -0.58 2.17 2.73
N TYR A 110 0.69 2.56 2.86
CA TYR A 110 1.54 2.91 1.73
C TYR A 110 2.77 2.02 1.66
N LEU A 111 2.97 1.34 0.53
CA LEU A 111 4.04 0.37 0.34
C LEU A 111 5.07 0.85 -0.68
N ILE A 112 6.36 0.54 -0.45
CA ILE A 112 7.33 0.52 -1.57
C ILE A 112 6.97 -0.70 -2.45
N HIS A 113 6.59 -0.49 -3.70
CA HIS A 113 6.05 -1.58 -4.54
C HIS A 113 7.10 -2.62 -4.93
N MET A 114 8.33 -2.18 -5.20
CA MET A 114 9.43 -3.05 -5.62
C MET A 114 10.75 -2.54 -5.04
N PRO A 115 11.69 -3.41 -4.64
CA PRO A 115 13.01 -3.02 -4.11
C PRO A 115 14.01 -2.66 -5.23
N THR A 116 13.54 -2.03 -6.29
CA THR A 116 14.35 -1.56 -7.42
C THR A 116 13.96 -0.15 -7.78
N SER A 117 14.90 0.60 -8.35
CA SER A 117 14.73 2.00 -8.69
C SER A 117 15.08 2.20 -10.16
N PHE A 118 14.24 2.92 -10.89
CA PHE A 118 14.44 3.26 -12.30
C PHE A 118 14.28 4.76 -12.52
N ASP A 119 14.88 5.28 -13.59
CA ASP A 119 14.53 6.62 -14.09
C ASP A 119 13.02 6.72 -14.43
N HIS A 120 12.52 7.94 -14.58
CA HIS A 120 11.09 8.20 -14.82
C HIS A 120 10.57 7.55 -16.12
N GLU A 121 11.47 7.23 -17.05
CA GLU A 121 11.16 6.58 -18.33
C GLU A 121 11.21 5.04 -18.25
N MET A 122 11.54 4.45 -17.09
CA MET A 122 11.74 3.00 -16.92
C MET A 122 12.81 2.40 -17.85
N LYS A 123 13.79 3.19 -18.28
CA LYS A 123 14.84 2.78 -19.23
C LYS A 123 16.11 2.33 -18.54
N LYS A 124 16.45 2.93 -17.40
CA LYS A 124 17.73 2.69 -16.71
C LYS A 124 17.54 2.51 -15.22
N PRO A 125 18.26 1.56 -14.59
CA PRO A 125 18.36 1.50 -13.14
C PRO A 125 18.89 2.83 -12.58
N ASP A 126 18.34 3.27 -11.47
CA ASP A 126 18.86 4.39 -10.69
C ASP A 126 19.25 3.92 -9.29
N THR A 127 20.52 4.07 -8.94
CA THR A 127 21.07 3.69 -7.64
C THR A 127 21.43 4.90 -6.77
N SER A 128 20.85 6.07 -7.05
CA SER A 128 21.15 7.34 -6.36
C SER A 128 20.78 7.34 -4.87
N ASP A 129 19.74 6.60 -4.49
CA ASP A 129 19.33 6.41 -3.10
C ASP A 129 19.52 4.96 -2.67
N SER A 130 20.10 4.76 -1.48
CA SER A 130 20.07 3.46 -0.82
C SER A 130 18.67 3.13 -0.32
N LEU A 131 18.44 1.86 0.00
CA LEU A 131 17.16 1.43 0.58
C LEU A 131 16.87 2.14 1.91
N GLU A 132 17.88 2.29 2.77
CA GLU A 132 17.74 2.98 4.05
C GLU A 132 17.38 4.46 3.87
N LYS A 133 18.00 5.11 2.86
CA LYS A 133 17.68 6.50 2.52
C LYS A 133 16.26 6.62 1.97
N LEU A 134 15.86 5.76 1.04
CA LEU A 134 14.48 5.69 0.53
C LEU A 134 13.46 5.54 1.67
N TRP A 135 13.75 4.66 2.64
CA TRP A 135 12.87 4.43 3.78
C TRP A 135 12.62 5.71 4.60
N THR A 136 13.60 6.62 4.72
CA THR A 136 13.39 7.90 5.43
C THR A 136 12.28 8.74 4.80
N GLY A 137 12.06 8.64 3.48
CA GLY A 137 10.93 9.25 2.80
C GLY A 137 9.59 8.65 3.22
N MET A 138 9.53 7.32 3.37
CA MET A 138 8.36 6.61 3.88
C MET A 138 8.04 7.03 5.32
N GLU A 139 9.06 7.13 6.17
CA GLU A 139 8.91 7.65 7.55
C GLU A 139 8.38 9.08 7.56
N GLY A 140 8.83 9.92 6.62
CA GLY A 140 8.38 11.30 6.45
C GLY A 140 6.88 11.40 6.19
N VAL A 141 6.37 10.67 5.20
CA VAL A 141 4.93 10.69 4.86
C VAL A 141 4.06 10.09 5.96
N PHE A 142 4.57 9.08 6.69
CA PHE A 142 3.91 8.54 7.87
C PHE A 142 3.81 9.58 9.00
N LYS A 143 4.92 10.26 9.34
CA LYS A 143 4.95 11.31 10.37
C LYS A 143 4.03 12.49 10.04
N LYS A 144 3.89 12.83 8.76
CA LYS A 144 2.96 13.85 8.27
C LYS A 144 1.49 13.42 8.30
N GLY A 145 1.20 12.14 8.56
CA GLY A 145 -0.16 11.60 8.61
C GLY A 145 -0.81 11.39 7.24
N LEU A 146 -0.05 11.53 6.15
CA LEU A 146 -0.49 11.22 4.77
C LEU A 146 -0.74 9.73 4.56
N THR A 147 -0.16 8.90 5.43
CA THR A 147 -0.52 7.50 5.55
C THR A 147 -0.56 7.04 7.01
N LYS A 148 -1.39 6.04 7.31
CA LYS A 148 -1.56 5.49 8.67
C LYS A 148 -0.68 4.26 8.95
N ALA A 149 -0.07 3.69 7.93
CA ALA A 149 0.91 2.62 8.02
C ALA A 149 1.82 2.65 6.78
N ILE A 150 3.07 2.27 6.97
CA ILE A 150 4.04 2.10 5.88
C ILE A 150 4.59 0.68 5.85
N GLY A 151 4.91 0.21 4.66
CA GLY A 151 5.41 -1.14 4.44
C GLY A 151 6.19 -1.29 3.13
N VAL A 152 6.42 -2.54 2.76
CA VAL A 152 7.17 -2.91 1.56
C VAL A 152 6.47 -4.03 0.80
N SER A 153 6.76 -4.16 -0.48
CA SER A 153 6.27 -5.25 -1.31
C SER A 153 7.39 -5.83 -2.17
N ASN A 154 7.39 -7.16 -2.31
CA ASN A 154 8.41 -7.91 -3.07
C ASN A 154 9.84 -7.81 -2.50
N PHE A 155 9.97 -7.60 -1.18
CA PHE A 155 11.27 -7.51 -0.52
C PHE A 155 11.74 -8.86 -0.01
N SER A 156 13.03 -9.14 -0.18
CA SER A 156 13.71 -10.27 0.46
C SER A 156 13.88 -10.07 1.97
N ILE A 157 14.09 -11.17 2.70
CA ILE A 157 14.40 -11.18 4.14
C ILE A 157 15.59 -10.24 4.46
N ASN A 158 16.66 -10.31 3.67
CA ASN A 158 17.84 -9.46 3.87
C ASN A 158 17.53 -7.97 3.74
N GLN A 159 16.66 -7.59 2.80
CA GLN A 159 16.23 -6.19 2.63
C GLN A 159 15.34 -5.74 3.79
N ILE A 160 14.42 -6.60 4.25
CA ILE A 160 13.56 -6.33 5.41
C ILE A 160 14.42 -6.11 6.66
N GLU A 161 15.37 -7.00 6.95
CA GLU A 161 16.26 -6.88 8.11
C GLU A 161 17.11 -5.61 8.07
N ARG A 162 17.60 -5.20 6.89
CA ARG A 162 18.33 -3.94 6.71
C ARG A 162 17.48 -2.73 7.11
N VAL A 163 16.24 -2.66 6.61
CA VAL A 163 15.30 -1.59 6.97
C VAL A 163 14.99 -1.63 8.46
N GLN A 164 14.65 -2.81 8.99
CA GLN A 164 14.31 -2.94 10.42
C GLN A 164 15.46 -2.55 11.33
N LYS A 165 16.72 -2.73 10.92
CA LYS A 165 17.89 -2.32 11.69
C LYS A 165 18.07 -0.80 11.76
N SER A 166 17.84 -0.08 10.67
CA SER A 166 18.09 1.38 10.60
C SER A 166 16.87 2.25 10.84
N ALA A 167 15.67 1.72 10.63
CA ALA A 167 14.43 2.49 10.66
C ALA A 167 14.05 2.96 12.08
N SER A 168 13.60 4.21 12.17
CA SER A 168 12.91 4.76 13.34
C SER A 168 11.45 4.26 13.38
N THR A 169 10.75 4.33 12.25
CA THR A 169 9.42 3.72 12.06
C THR A 169 9.60 2.37 11.37
N LYS A 170 9.30 1.29 12.09
CA LYS A 170 9.44 -0.09 11.59
C LYS A 170 8.45 -0.38 10.46
N ILE A 171 8.76 -1.42 9.68
CA ILE A 171 7.84 -1.94 8.65
C ILE A 171 6.58 -2.49 9.34
N HIS A 172 5.39 -2.07 8.89
CA HIS A 172 4.12 -2.53 9.46
C HIS A 172 3.49 -3.68 8.66
N ASN A 173 3.74 -3.72 7.35
CA ASN A 173 3.26 -4.74 6.43
C ASN A 173 4.30 -5.09 5.37
N VAL A 174 4.34 -6.37 4.99
CA VAL A 174 5.07 -6.89 3.84
C VAL A 174 4.05 -7.56 2.92
N GLN A 175 3.99 -7.15 1.66
CA GLN A 175 3.11 -7.75 0.65
C GLN A 175 3.92 -8.52 -0.39
N VAL A 176 3.69 -9.84 -0.55
CA VAL A 176 4.46 -10.70 -1.46
C VAL A 176 3.59 -11.71 -2.19
N GLU A 177 4.11 -12.30 -3.26
CA GLU A 177 3.54 -13.51 -3.84
C GLU A 177 3.53 -14.62 -2.79
N CYS A 178 2.33 -15.12 -2.46
CA CYS A 178 2.12 -16.17 -1.48
C CYS A 178 0.94 -17.05 -1.90
N HIS A 179 1.19 -18.33 -2.15
CA HIS A 179 0.17 -19.32 -2.51
C HIS A 179 0.67 -20.73 -2.24
N LEU A 180 -0.14 -21.75 -2.52
CA LEU A 180 0.19 -23.15 -2.21
C LEU A 180 1.56 -23.60 -2.76
N TYR A 181 1.92 -23.19 -3.97
CA TYR A 181 3.23 -23.48 -4.58
C TYR A 181 4.37 -22.53 -4.18
N PHE A 182 4.07 -21.44 -3.48
CA PHE A 182 5.06 -20.47 -3.02
C PHE A 182 4.66 -19.90 -1.66
N PRO A 183 4.76 -20.71 -0.58
CA PRO A 183 4.09 -20.43 0.70
C PRO A 183 4.82 -19.44 1.63
N GLN A 184 6.02 -18.97 1.26
CA GLN A 184 6.77 -17.94 1.99
C GLN A 184 7.04 -18.26 3.49
N PHE A 185 7.23 -19.54 3.85
CA PHE A 185 7.34 -19.94 5.27
C PHE A 185 8.44 -19.21 6.04
N GLU A 186 9.64 -19.10 5.48
CA GLU A 186 10.76 -18.42 6.15
C GLU A 186 10.49 -16.93 6.35
N LEU A 187 9.94 -16.26 5.31
CA LEU A 187 9.57 -14.86 5.39
C LEU A 187 8.47 -14.63 6.43
N HIS A 188 7.48 -15.52 6.51
CA HIS A 188 6.41 -15.43 7.50
C HIS A 188 6.96 -15.48 8.93
N GLU A 189 7.93 -16.34 9.23
CA GLU A 189 8.57 -16.39 10.56
C GLU A 189 9.38 -15.13 10.87
N VAL A 190 10.06 -14.55 9.88
CA VAL A 190 10.72 -13.23 10.02
C VAL A 190 9.71 -12.13 10.30
N CYS A 191 8.59 -12.09 9.57
CA CYS A 191 7.51 -11.13 9.80
C CYS A 191 6.94 -11.26 11.22
N LYS A 192 6.64 -12.48 11.69
CA LYS A 192 6.17 -12.73 13.07
C LYS A 192 7.16 -12.22 14.11
N LYS A 193 8.45 -12.54 13.97
CA LYS A 193 9.52 -12.10 14.89
C LYS A 193 9.56 -10.59 15.07
N HIS A 194 9.31 -9.85 13.99
CA HIS A 194 9.34 -8.38 13.99
C HIS A 194 7.96 -7.72 14.19
N GLY A 195 6.90 -8.50 14.42
CA GLY A 195 5.53 -7.97 14.54
C GLY A 195 5.01 -7.32 13.26
N ILE A 196 5.48 -7.79 12.09
CA ILE A 196 5.08 -7.32 10.77
C ILE A 196 3.92 -8.19 10.27
N SER A 197 2.87 -7.57 9.73
CA SER A 197 1.82 -8.31 9.02
C SER A 197 2.30 -8.75 7.63
N LEU A 198 1.85 -9.92 7.19
CA LEU A 198 2.11 -10.43 5.85
C LEU A 198 0.81 -10.41 5.03
N THR A 199 0.88 -9.88 3.81
CA THR A 199 -0.19 -9.92 2.81
C THR A 199 0.27 -10.70 1.59
#